data_AF-A0A529TS59-F1
#
_entry.id   AF-A0A529TS59-F1
#
_cell.length_a   1.000
_cell.length_b   1.000
_cell.length_c   1.000
_cell.angle_alpha   90.00
_cell.angle_beta   90.00
_cell.angle_gamma   90.00
#
_symmetry.space_group_name_H-M   'P 1'
#
loop_
_entity.id
_entity.type
_entity.pdbx_description
1 polymer ?
#
loop_
_entity_poly.entity_id
_entity_poly.type
_entity_poly.pdbx_seq_one_letter_code
_entity_poly.pdbx_strand_id
1 'polypeptide(L)'
;YGGDQVPSGEIADAAKMLPGWPGTIALRKNSERALYRENPPPQVVVQAFGRSQPLTPEGVIILARSQVALGNQAAARSVLVPFWRSEKLEAKDENAIIKEFGTLIPAADHRYRMERMFYADRPSSALRVAGLAGAQPLADAWAAADKGDKNAAKLLKAVPAAQRSAGYF
;
A
#
# COMPACT_ATOMS: atom_id res chain seq x y z
N TYR A 1 0.20 22.80 -18.44
CA TYR A 1 -0.12 23.48 -17.17
C TYR A 1 -1.62 23.64 -17.10
N GLY A 2 -2.30 22.99 -16.14
CA GLY A 2 -3.78 22.97 -16.05
C GLY A 2 -4.41 21.74 -15.41
N GLY A 3 -3.63 20.79 -14.89
CA GLY A 3 -4.16 19.52 -14.34
C GLY A 3 -4.57 19.53 -12.86
N ASP A 4 -4.23 20.59 -12.11
CA ASP A 4 -4.33 20.60 -10.63
C ASP A 4 -5.60 21.25 -10.07
N GLN A 5 -6.47 21.79 -10.94
CA GLN A 5 -7.67 22.54 -10.53
C GLN A 5 -8.98 21.94 -11.07
N VAL A 6 -8.92 20.84 -11.82
CA VAL A 6 -10.13 20.24 -12.42
C VAL A 6 -10.82 19.34 -11.40
N PRO A 7 -12.12 19.55 -11.10
CA PRO A 7 -12.88 18.72 -10.18
C PRO A 7 -12.98 17.26 -10.64
N SER A 8 -13.04 16.32 -9.69
CA SER A 8 -13.14 14.89 -9.97
C SER A 8 -14.34 14.53 -10.86
N GLY A 9 -15.47 15.20 -10.66
CA GLY A 9 -16.70 15.05 -11.45
C GLY A 9 -16.53 15.42 -12.92
N GLU A 10 -15.87 16.55 -13.21
CA GLU A 10 -15.61 16.98 -14.59
C GLU A 10 -14.67 16.00 -15.32
N ILE A 11 -13.68 15.45 -14.62
CA ILE A 11 -12.79 14.43 -15.20
C ILE A 11 -13.57 13.13 -15.47
N ALA A 12 -14.46 12.72 -14.57
CA ALA A 12 -15.27 11.52 -14.73
C ALA A 12 -16.24 11.62 -15.92
N ASP A 13 -16.85 12.79 -16.12
CA ASP A 13 -17.76 13.02 -17.24
C ASP A 13 -17.02 13.11 -18.58
N ALA A 14 -15.86 13.78 -18.64
CA ALA A 14 -15.00 13.76 -19.81
C ALA A 14 -14.56 12.33 -20.18
N ALA A 15 -14.25 11.48 -19.18
CA ALA A 15 -13.86 10.09 -19.41
C ALA A 15 -15.00 9.21 -19.97
N LYS A 16 -16.26 9.48 -19.60
CA LYS A 16 -17.44 8.79 -20.16
C LYS A 16 -17.70 9.19 -21.62
N MET A 17 -17.40 10.45 -21.98
CA MET A 17 -17.64 10.98 -23.32
C MET A 17 -16.57 10.59 -24.36
N LEU A 18 -15.43 10.01 -23.93
CA LEU A 18 -14.29 9.69 -24.81
C LEU A 18 -13.80 8.24 -24.68
N PRO A 19 -14.63 7.22 -24.98
CA PRO A 19 -14.17 5.83 -25.02
C PRO A 19 -13.11 5.65 -26.14
N GLY A 20 -11.91 5.19 -25.78
CA GLY A 20 -10.82 4.91 -26.74
C GLY A 20 -9.77 6.01 -26.92
N TRP A 21 -9.86 7.11 -26.17
CA TRP A 21 -8.87 8.18 -26.26
C TRP A 21 -7.51 7.75 -25.65
N PRO A 22 -6.36 8.09 -26.28
CA PRO A 22 -5.03 7.71 -25.79
C PRO A 22 -4.73 8.20 -24.36
N GLY A 23 -5.42 9.25 -23.88
CA GLY A 23 -5.25 9.84 -22.55
C GLY A 23 -6.12 9.27 -21.42
N THR A 24 -6.94 8.24 -21.66
CA THR A 24 -7.92 7.75 -20.66
C THR A 24 -7.29 7.25 -19.35
N ILE A 25 -6.09 6.67 -19.40
CA ILE A 25 -5.34 6.28 -18.19
C ILE A 25 -4.88 7.50 -17.40
N ALA A 26 -4.33 8.52 -18.08
CA ALA A 26 -3.88 9.74 -17.43
C ALA A 26 -5.04 10.51 -16.79
N LEU A 27 -6.19 10.58 -17.48
CA LEU A 27 -7.42 11.15 -16.94
C LEU A 27 -7.88 10.39 -15.70
N ARG A 28 -7.88 9.06 -15.71
CA ARG A 28 -8.24 8.26 -14.53
C ARG A 28 -7.31 8.53 -13.36
N LYS A 29 -5.99 8.51 -13.57
CA LYS A 29 -5.01 8.85 -12.53
C LYS A 29 -5.22 10.25 -11.96
N ASN A 30 -5.56 11.23 -12.80
CA ASN A 30 -5.85 12.59 -12.34
C ASN A 30 -7.17 12.68 -11.56
N SER A 31 -8.20 11.92 -11.97
CA SER A 31 -9.46 11.80 -11.24
C SER A 31 -9.25 11.20 -9.85
N GLU A 32 -8.44 10.14 -9.73
CA GLU A 32 -8.11 9.53 -8.43
C GLU A 32 -7.42 10.50 -7.48
N ARG A 33 -6.45 11.28 -7.99
CA ARG A 33 -5.79 12.34 -7.22
C ARG A 33 -6.77 13.46 -6.83
N ALA A 34 -7.68 13.84 -7.72
CA ALA A 34 -8.71 14.84 -7.43
C ALA A 34 -9.67 14.34 -6.33
N LEU A 35 -10.18 13.11 -6.43
CA LEU A 35 -11.02 12.49 -5.40
C LEU A 35 -10.33 12.46 -4.04
N TYR A 36 -9.03 12.16 -4.00
CA TYR A 36 -8.28 12.16 -2.76
C TYR A 36 -8.13 13.57 -2.16
N ARG A 37 -7.88 14.60 -2.99
CA ARG A 37 -7.79 16.00 -2.54
C ARG A 37 -9.13 16.56 -2.07
N GLU A 38 -10.21 16.27 -2.81
CA GLU A 38 -11.56 16.73 -2.51
C GLU A 38 -12.16 16.00 -1.31
N ASN A 39 -11.75 14.75 -1.09
CA ASN A 39 -12.23 13.86 -0.04
C ASN A 39 -13.78 13.89 0.10
N PRO A 40 -14.52 13.61 -0.99
CA PRO A 40 -15.97 13.66 -0.98
C PRO A 40 -16.56 12.51 -0.12
N PRO A 41 -17.90 12.51 0.12
CA PRO A 41 -18.53 11.45 0.90
C PRO A 41 -18.23 10.04 0.36
N PRO A 42 -18.09 9.02 1.23
CA PRO A 42 -17.66 7.67 0.85
C PRO A 42 -18.46 7.05 -0.30
N GLN A 43 -19.77 7.29 -0.36
CA GLN A 43 -20.64 6.80 -1.41
C GLN A 43 -20.27 7.36 -2.78
N VAL A 44 -19.89 8.65 -2.85
CA VAL A 44 -19.46 9.32 -4.09
C VAL A 44 -18.14 8.72 -4.58
N VAL A 45 -17.19 8.49 -3.68
CA VAL A 45 -15.91 7.85 -4.03
C VAL A 45 -16.16 6.46 -4.59
N VAL A 46 -16.91 5.60 -3.89
CA VAL A 46 -17.16 4.23 -4.35
C VAL A 46 -17.89 4.20 -5.69
N GLN A 47 -18.85 5.11 -5.91
CA GLN A 47 -19.53 5.27 -7.20
C GLN A 47 -18.57 5.72 -8.32
N ALA A 48 -17.66 6.65 -8.03
CA ALA A 48 -16.70 7.15 -9.02
C ALA A 48 -15.73 6.06 -9.49
N PHE A 49 -15.29 5.18 -8.60
CA PHE A 49 -14.47 4.02 -8.97
C PHE A 49 -15.29 2.92 -9.67
N GLY A 50 -16.54 2.72 -9.27
CA GLY A 50 -17.40 1.67 -9.79
C GLY A 50 -16.75 0.29 -9.63
N ARG A 51 -16.48 -0.40 -10.74
CA ARG A 51 -15.78 -1.70 -10.78
C ARG A 51 -14.28 -1.60 -11.12
N SER A 52 -13.76 -0.39 -11.31
CA SER A 52 -12.36 -0.18 -11.69
C SER A 52 -11.46 -0.27 -10.47
N GLN A 53 -10.31 -0.93 -10.62
CA GLN A 53 -9.25 -0.83 -9.62
C GLN A 53 -8.53 0.53 -9.73
N PRO A 54 -8.09 1.09 -8.59
CA PRO A 54 -7.29 2.31 -8.59
C PRO A 54 -5.94 2.10 -9.29
N LEU A 55 -5.45 3.17 -9.90
CA LEU A 55 -4.19 3.22 -10.63
C LEU A 55 -3.14 4.09 -9.93
N THR A 56 -3.49 4.76 -8.82
CA THR A 56 -2.58 5.56 -8.01
C THR A 56 -2.66 5.22 -6.51
N PRO A 57 -1.60 5.53 -5.73
CA PRO A 57 -1.62 5.41 -4.27
C PRO A 57 -2.77 6.19 -3.63
N GLU A 58 -3.03 7.41 -4.13
CA GLU A 58 -4.12 8.27 -3.65
C GLU A 58 -5.48 7.61 -3.90
N GLY A 59 -5.66 7.01 -5.07
CA GLY A 59 -6.85 6.24 -5.42
C GLY A 59 -7.07 5.03 -4.51
N VAL A 60 -5.99 4.28 -4.23
CA VAL A 60 -6.02 3.15 -3.28
C VAL A 60 -6.47 3.63 -1.89
N ILE A 61 -5.87 4.71 -1.38
CA ILE A 61 -6.18 5.23 -0.04
C ILE A 61 -7.62 5.73 0.04
N ILE A 62 -8.06 6.60 -0.89
CA ILE A 62 -9.41 7.19 -0.81
C ILE A 62 -10.49 6.13 -0.97
N LEU A 63 -10.30 5.15 -1.87
CA LEU A 63 -11.26 4.08 -2.07
C LEU A 63 -11.31 3.16 -0.86
N ALA A 64 -10.16 2.76 -0.30
CA ALA A 64 -10.12 1.90 0.87
C ALA A 64 -10.73 2.59 2.11
N ARG A 65 -10.38 3.86 2.36
CA ARG A 65 -10.99 4.69 3.42
C ARG A 65 -12.51 4.73 3.27
N SER A 66 -12.99 4.96 2.06
CA SER A 66 -14.42 5.04 1.76
C SER A 66 -15.12 3.70 2.01
N GLN A 67 -14.51 2.58 1.60
CA GLN A 67 -15.07 1.25 1.87
C GLN A 67 -15.10 0.93 3.37
N VAL A 68 -14.08 1.32 4.14
CA VAL A 68 -14.08 1.19 5.61
C VAL A 68 -15.22 2.00 6.23
N ALA A 69 -15.39 3.25 5.81
CA ALA A 69 -16.45 4.13 6.32
C ALA A 69 -17.86 3.60 6.02
N LEU A 70 -18.02 2.82 4.94
CA LEU A 70 -19.26 2.14 4.58
C LEU A 70 -19.41 0.75 5.23
N GLY A 71 -18.48 0.33 6.09
CA GLY A 71 -18.51 -0.98 6.76
C GLY A 71 -17.98 -2.14 5.91
N ASN A 72 -17.53 -1.90 4.68
CA ASN A 72 -17.08 -2.92 3.73
C ASN A 72 -15.59 -3.24 3.89
N GLN A 73 -15.19 -3.79 5.04
CA GLN A 73 -13.78 -4.10 5.31
C GLN A 73 -13.14 -5.05 4.27
N ALA A 74 -13.90 -6.03 3.77
CA ALA A 74 -13.39 -6.95 2.75
C ALA A 74 -13.04 -6.22 1.44
N ALA A 75 -13.88 -5.29 1.00
CA ALA A 75 -13.62 -4.46 -0.17
C ALA A 75 -12.40 -3.55 0.04
N ALA A 76 -12.29 -2.92 1.22
CA ALA A 76 -11.14 -2.12 1.57
C ALA A 76 -9.83 -2.93 1.51
N ARG A 77 -9.81 -4.15 2.07
CA ARG A 77 -8.65 -5.06 1.98
C ARG A 77 -8.31 -5.43 0.55
N SER A 78 -9.31 -5.76 -0.28
CA SER A 78 -9.07 -6.13 -1.69
C SER A 78 -8.41 -5.02 -2.50
N VAL A 79 -8.63 -3.76 -2.12
CA VAL A 79 -8.01 -2.59 -2.75
C VAL A 79 -6.60 -2.35 -2.19
N LEU A 80 -6.42 -2.43 -0.87
CA LEU A 80 -5.15 -2.12 -0.21
C LEU A 80 -4.06 -3.17 -0.40
N VAL A 81 -4.40 -4.46 -0.24
CA VAL A 81 -3.41 -5.53 -0.09
C VAL A 81 -2.49 -5.68 -1.31
N PRO A 82 -2.99 -5.70 -2.56
CA PRO A 82 -2.11 -5.85 -3.74
C PRO A 82 -1.06 -4.74 -3.84
N PHE A 83 -1.49 -3.51 -3.58
CA PHE A 83 -0.64 -2.33 -3.57
C PHE A 83 0.34 -2.36 -2.39
N TRP A 84 -0.15 -2.63 -1.18
CA TRP A 84 0.67 -2.69 0.03
C TRP A 84 1.79 -3.72 -0.07
N ARG A 85 1.52 -4.89 -0.65
CA ARG A 85 2.52 -5.96 -0.76
C ARG A 85 3.71 -5.60 -1.64
N SER A 86 3.50 -4.75 -2.65
CA SER A 86 4.44 -4.63 -3.78
C SER A 86 4.90 -3.20 -4.08
N GLU A 87 4.21 -2.17 -3.63
CA GLU A 87 4.59 -0.81 -3.99
C GLU A 87 5.83 -0.34 -3.22
N LYS A 88 6.77 0.29 -3.93
CA LYS A 88 7.91 0.98 -3.32
C LYS A 88 7.45 2.36 -2.85
N LEU A 89 7.08 2.45 -1.59
CA LEU A 89 6.57 3.66 -0.96
C LEU A 89 7.69 4.43 -0.26
N GLU A 90 7.60 5.76 -0.27
CA GLU A 90 8.37 6.60 0.62
C GLU A 90 7.93 6.39 2.07
N ALA A 91 8.84 6.64 3.02
CA ALA A 91 8.59 6.37 4.44
C ALA A 91 7.35 7.11 4.98
N LYS A 92 7.09 8.32 4.48
CA LYS A 92 5.92 9.11 4.85
C LYS A 92 4.62 8.42 4.46
N ASP A 93 4.53 7.93 3.23
CA ASP A 93 3.31 7.30 2.69
C ASP A 93 3.09 5.91 3.30
N GLU A 94 4.18 5.16 3.51
CA GLU A 94 4.15 3.89 4.22
C GLU A 94 3.60 4.05 5.65
N ASN A 95 4.10 5.04 6.39
CA ASN A 95 3.60 5.33 7.74
C ASN A 95 2.14 5.81 7.75
N ALA A 96 1.72 6.57 6.73
CA ALA A 96 0.32 6.99 6.61
C ALA A 96 -0.61 5.78 6.42
N ILE A 97 -0.24 4.85 5.53
CA ILE A 97 -1.00 3.62 5.30
C ILE A 97 -1.02 2.74 6.56
N ILE A 98 0.12 2.57 7.24
CA ILE A 98 0.18 1.81 8.51
C ILE A 98 -0.72 2.44 9.56
N LYS A 99 -0.67 3.77 9.72
CA LYS A 99 -1.47 4.47 10.72
C LYS A 99 -2.96 4.29 10.48
N GLU A 100 -3.39 4.34 9.23
CA GLU A 100 -4.81 4.30 8.87
C GLU A 100 -5.35 2.87 8.72
N PHE A 101 -4.57 1.96 8.15
CA PHE A 101 -5.02 0.63 7.73
C PHE A 101 -4.20 -0.52 8.29
N GLY A 102 -3.19 -0.27 9.14
CA GLY A 102 -2.27 -1.29 9.63
C GLY A 102 -2.96 -2.48 10.30
N THR A 103 -4.06 -2.24 11.01
CA THR A 103 -4.89 -3.29 11.65
C THR A 103 -5.85 -3.98 10.68
N LEU A 104 -6.19 -3.33 9.56
CA LEU A 104 -7.04 -3.89 8.52
C LEU A 104 -6.27 -4.87 7.63
N ILE A 105 -4.98 -4.59 7.41
CA ILE A 105 -4.08 -5.43 6.62
C ILE A 105 -3.66 -6.66 7.44
N PRO A 106 -3.83 -7.89 6.92
CA PRO A 106 -3.42 -9.10 7.62
C PRO A 106 -1.91 -9.15 7.91
N ALA A 107 -1.52 -9.76 9.04
CA ALA A 107 -0.12 -9.98 9.41
C ALA A 107 0.68 -10.72 8.31
N ALA A 108 0.05 -11.64 7.58
CA ALA A 108 0.67 -12.35 6.47
C ALA A 108 1.03 -11.42 5.29
N ASP A 109 0.23 -10.38 5.03
CA ASP A 109 0.51 -9.40 3.97
C ASP A 109 1.57 -8.38 4.41
N HIS A 110 1.61 -8.02 5.70
CA HIS A 110 2.74 -7.30 6.28
C HIS A 110 4.04 -8.10 6.18
N ARG A 111 3.98 -9.41 6.46
CA ARG A 111 5.12 -10.32 6.34
C ARG A 111 5.61 -10.41 4.90
N TYR A 112 4.71 -10.53 3.93
CA TYR A 112 5.06 -10.54 2.51
C TYR A 112 5.77 -9.24 2.11
N ARG A 113 5.23 -8.08 2.51
CA ARG A 113 5.88 -6.78 2.24
C ARG A 113 7.26 -6.71 2.88
N MET A 114 7.38 -7.12 4.15
CA MET A 114 8.63 -7.11 4.91
C MET A 114 9.76 -7.84 4.15
N GLU A 115 9.52 -9.10 3.76
CA GLU A 115 10.50 -9.91 3.04
C GLU A 115 10.82 -9.30 1.67
N ARG A 116 9.80 -8.83 0.94
CA ARG A 116 10.00 -8.18 -0.36
C ARG A 116 10.81 -6.89 -0.26
N MET A 117 10.69 -6.15 0.83
CA MET A 117 11.47 -4.92 1.06
C MET A 117 12.93 -5.23 1.40
N PHE A 118 13.22 -6.33 2.09
CA PHE A 118 14.60 -6.82 2.23
C PHE A 118 15.20 -7.18 0.87
N TYR A 119 14.51 -7.99 0.07
CA TYR A 119 14.96 -8.34 -1.29
C TYR A 119 15.12 -7.15 -2.24
N ALA A 120 14.50 -6.01 -1.93
CA ALA A 120 14.60 -4.79 -2.72
C ALA A 120 15.63 -3.79 -2.17
N ASP A 121 16.53 -4.21 -1.27
CA ASP A 121 17.53 -3.39 -0.58
C ASP A 121 16.93 -2.21 0.21
N ARG A 122 15.74 -2.42 0.81
CA ARG A 122 15.03 -1.41 1.62
C ARG A 122 14.83 -1.89 3.08
N PRO A 123 15.91 -2.16 3.84
CA PRO A 123 15.79 -2.70 5.20
C PRO A 123 15.01 -1.77 6.14
N SER A 124 15.10 -0.44 5.98
CA SER A 124 14.33 0.51 6.80
C SER A 124 12.81 0.40 6.60
N SER A 125 12.37 0.03 5.39
CA SER A 125 10.95 -0.21 5.08
C SER A 125 10.50 -1.57 5.63
N ALA A 126 11.33 -2.60 5.48
CA ALA A 126 11.05 -3.92 6.05
C ALA A 126 10.93 -3.86 7.59
N LEU A 127 11.86 -3.18 8.26
CA LEU A 127 11.85 -3.03 9.73
C LEU A 127 10.62 -2.27 10.24
N ARG A 128 10.08 -1.30 9.47
CA ARG A 128 8.86 -0.57 9.85
C ARG A 128 7.63 -1.46 9.98
N VAL A 129 7.56 -2.53 9.19
CA VAL A 129 6.38 -3.42 9.15
C VAL A 129 6.60 -4.73 9.91
N ALA A 130 7.81 -4.98 10.41
CA ALA A 130 8.18 -6.26 11.03
C ALA A 130 7.36 -6.58 12.30
N GLY A 131 7.03 -5.57 13.10
CA GLY A 131 6.14 -5.72 14.26
C GLY A 131 4.72 -6.12 13.85
N LEU A 132 4.16 -5.49 12.81
CA LEU A 132 2.83 -5.81 12.28
C LEU A 132 2.78 -7.19 11.63
N ALA A 133 3.92 -7.64 11.08
CA ALA A 133 4.10 -8.98 10.54
C ALA A 133 4.28 -10.06 11.62
N GLY A 134 4.42 -9.70 12.90
CA GLY A 134 4.76 -10.65 13.97
C GLY A 134 6.14 -11.29 13.77
N ALA A 135 7.06 -10.58 13.13
CA ALA A 135 8.30 -11.11 12.56
C ALA A 135 9.56 -10.30 12.93
N GLN A 136 9.49 -9.49 13.98
CA GLN A 136 10.58 -8.60 14.41
C GLN A 136 11.95 -9.33 14.56
N PRO A 137 12.05 -10.49 15.25
CA PRO A 137 13.32 -11.19 15.37
C PRO A 137 13.95 -11.58 14.02
N LEU A 138 13.15 -12.03 13.06
CA LEU A 138 13.68 -12.32 11.72
C LEU A 138 14.16 -11.04 11.04
N ALA A 139 13.38 -9.97 11.08
CA ALA A 139 13.75 -8.72 10.41
C ALA A 139 15.05 -8.13 10.98
N ASP A 140 15.22 -8.17 12.30
CA ASP A 140 16.45 -7.70 12.94
C ASP A 140 17.65 -8.55 12.55
N ALA A 141 17.47 -9.88 12.48
CA ALA A 141 18.52 -10.80 12.04
C ALA A 141 18.92 -10.58 10.57
N TRP A 142 17.94 -10.40 9.68
CA TRP A 142 18.17 -10.12 8.26
C TRP A 142 18.89 -8.78 8.10
N ALA A 143 18.40 -7.71 8.73
CA ALA A 143 19.02 -6.39 8.65
C ALA A 143 20.47 -6.38 9.19
N ALA A 144 20.77 -7.20 10.21
CA ALA A 144 22.13 -7.37 10.72
C ALA A 144 23.02 -8.12 9.73
N ALA A 145 22.51 -9.18 9.09
CA ALA A 145 23.24 -9.93 8.08
C ALA A 145 23.56 -9.06 6.85
N ASP A 146 22.58 -8.31 6.32
CA ASP A 146 22.76 -7.40 5.18
C ASP A 146 23.85 -6.34 5.43
N LYS A 147 24.02 -5.92 6.69
CA LYS A 147 25.02 -4.92 7.09
C LYS A 147 26.37 -5.51 7.46
N GLY A 148 26.52 -6.83 7.48
CA GLY A 148 27.71 -7.50 8.00
C GLY A 148 27.95 -7.24 9.49
N ASP A 149 26.90 -7.04 10.29
CA ASP A 149 27.01 -6.82 11.73
C ASP A 149 27.60 -8.05 12.43
N LYS A 150 28.56 -7.84 13.33
CA LYS A 150 29.17 -8.91 14.15
C LYS A 150 28.15 -9.73 14.95
N ASN A 151 26.97 -9.19 15.22
CA ASN A 151 25.89 -9.86 15.94
C ASN A 151 24.96 -10.67 15.03
N ALA A 152 25.12 -10.62 13.70
CA ALA A 152 24.23 -11.30 12.76
C ALA A 152 24.04 -12.80 13.10
N ALA A 153 25.14 -13.52 13.36
CA ALA A 153 25.09 -14.93 13.73
C ALA A 153 24.31 -15.20 15.03
N LYS A 154 24.40 -14.29 16.01
CA LYS A 154 23.64 -14.39 17.27
C LYS A 154 22.15 -14.15 17.03
N LEU A 155 21.82 -13.13 16.23
CA LEU A 155 20.42 -12.77 15.92
C LEU A 155 19.75 -13.85 15.08
N LEU A 156 20.44 -14.39 14.07
CA LEU A 156 19.93 -15.51 13.27
C LEU A 156 19.56 -16.72 14.14
N LYS A 157 20.44 -17.11 15.08
CA LYS A 157 20.15 -18.20 16.03
C LYS A 157 18.95 -17.94 16.93
N ALA A 158 18.67 -16.67 17.25
CA ALA A 158 17.56 -16.27 18.10
C ALA A 158 16.20 -16.21 17.36
N VAL A 159 16.18 -16.32 16.03
CA VAL A 159 14.92 -16.31 15.26
C VAL A 159 14.07 -17.53 15.62
N PRO A 160 12.82 -17.34 16.10
CA PRO A 160 11.90 -18.43 16.42
C PRO A 160 11.62 -19.31 15.20
N ALA A 161 11.45 -20.62 15.40
CA ALA A 161 11.22 -21.57 14.31
C ALA A 161 10.03 -21.19 13.41
N ALA A 162 8.95 -20.70 14.01
CA ALA A 162 7.75 -20.26 13.29
C ALA A 162 7.97 -19.04 12.37
N GLN A 163 9.06 -18.29 12.54
CA GLN A 163 9.37 -17.11 11.71
C GLN A 163 10.38 -17.42 10.60
N ARG A 164 11.00 -18.59 10.59
CA ARG A 164 12.02 -18.99 9.61
C ARG A 164 11.33 -19.25 8.26
N SER A 165 11.65 -18.47 7.23
CA SER A 165 11.12 -18.63 5.87
C SER A 165 12.21 -19.08 4.89
N ALA A 166 11.93 -19.08 3.58
CA ALA A 166 12.83 -19.61 2.54
C ALA A 166 14.23 -18.94 2.51
N GLY A 167 14.38 -17.74 3.06
CA GLY A 167 15.67 -17.04 3.20
C GLY A 167 16.45 -17.35 4.49
N TYR A 168 16.02 -18.32 5.30
CA TYR A 168 16.62 -18.63 6.61
C TYR A 168 17.79 -19.64 6.53
N PHE A 169 18.72 -19.51 5.58
CA PHE A 169 19.86 -20.44 5.47
C PHE A 169 21.17 -19.70 5.22
#